data_AF-A0AAP5Y0Z6-F1
#
_entry.id   AF-A0AAP5Y0Z6-F1
#
_cell.length_a   1.000
_cell.length_b   1.000
_cell.length_c   1.000
_cell.angle_alpha   90.00
_cell.angle_beta   90.00
_cell.angle_gamma   90.00
#
_symmetry.space_group_name_H-M   'P 1'
#
loop_
_entity.id
_entity.type
_entity.pdbx_description
1 polymer ?
#
loop_
_entity_poly.entity_id
_entity_poly.type
_entity_poly.pdbx_seq_one_letter_code
_entity_poly.pdbx_strand_id
1 'polypeptide(L)'
;MFINQISPQSLQAPIFSESQPSLVTADLIDLDTRLAEEVSRLAAGTQVEKDRITAALNNPDVTSDPEQLAIWQNKLSAYTIDTSLYSTLARKGVSAIETLIKT
;
A
#
# COMPACT_ATOMS: atom_id res chain seq x y z
N MET A 1 51.39 39.86 -1.99
CA MET A 1 51.32 38.45 -2.37
C MET A 1 50.34 37.78 -1.42
N PHE A 2 49.08 37.67 -1.82
CA PHE A 2 47.97 37.24 -0.95
C PHE A 2 47.74 35.74 -1.17
N ILE A 3 47.98 34.93 -0.14
CA ILE A 3 47.64 33.51 -0.15
C ILE A 3 46.13 33.42 0.10
N ASN A 4 45.40 33.03 -0.93
CA ASN A 4 43.95 32.80 -0.88
C ASN A 4 43.67 31.66 0.11
N GLN A 5 43.01 31.95 1.23
CA GLN A 5 42.50 30.94 2.14
C GLN A 5 41.29 30.28 1.48
N ILE A 6 41.45 29.02 1.06
CA ILE A 6 40.33 28.20 0.56
C ILE A 6 39.56 27.73 1.80
N SER A 7 38.33 28.22 1.96
CA SER A 7 37.38 27.74 2.96
C SER A 7 37.16 26.23 2.81
N PRO A 8 37.21 25.41 3.89
CA PRO A 8 36.76 24.03 3.83
C PRO A 8 35.22 23.99 3.91
N GLN A 9 34.54 24.44 2.85
CA GLN A 9 33.10 24.28 2.70
C GLN A 9 32.83 23.40 1.48
N SER A 10 32.90 22.08 1.64
CA SER A 10 32.06 21.10 0.94
C SER A 10 32.60 19.68 1.12
N LEU A 11 32.45 19.12 2.32
CA LEU A 11 32.32 17.67 2.47
C LEU A 11 31.16 17.42 3.45
N GLN A 12 29.97 17.93 3.10
CA GLN A 12 28.75 17.48 3.74
C GLN A 12 28.50 16.05 3.24
N ALA A 13 28.72 15.06 4.10
CA ALA A 13 28.33 13.69 3.80
C ALA A 13 26.83 13.67 3.44
N PRO A 14 26.40 12.84 2.48
CA PRO A 14 24.97 12.66 2.22
C PRO A 14 24.31 12.25 3.53
N ILE A 15 23.38 13.07 4.00
CA ILE A 15 22.49 12.69 5.10
C ILE A 15 21.58 11.62 4.50
N PHE A 16 21.94 10.35 4.69
CA PHE A 16 21.02 9.26 4.48
C PHE A 16 19.94 9.44 5.55
N SER A 17 18.75 9.87 5.13
CA SER A 17 17.55 9.76 5.95
C SER A 17 17.21 8.29 6.03
N GLU A 18 17.91 7.57 6.90
CA GLU A 18 17.49 6.26 7.36
C GLU A 18 16.14 6.48 8.04
N SER A 19 15.06 6.13 7.36
CA SER A 19 13.79 5.89 8.01
C SER A 19 14.03 4.76 8.99
N GLN A 20 14.46 5.08 10.21
CA GLN A 20 14.51 4.11 11.29
C GLN A 20 13.11 3.52 11.37
N PRO A 21 12.91 2.22 11.10
CA PRO A 21 11.66 1.61 11.50
C PRO A 21 11.66 1.80 13.02
N SER A 22 10.78 2.68 13.52
CA SER A 22 10.49 2.66 14.94
C SER A 22 10.12 1.21 15.20
N LEU A 23 10.94 0.50 15.97
CA LEU A 23 10.52 -0.74 16.57
C LEU A 23 9.28 -0.33 17.35
N VAL A 24 8.12 -0.56 16.75
CA VAL A 24 6.84 -0.52 17.42
C VAL A 24 7.10 -1.49 18.55
N THR A 25 7.30 -0.97 19.76
CA THR A 25 7.14 -1.76 20.97
C THR A 25 5.75 -2.33 20.79
N ALA A 26 5.70 -3.58 20.32
CA ALA A 26 4.47 -4.22 19.93
C ALA A 26 3.68 -4.33 21.21
N ASP A 27 2.76 -3.38 21.38
CA ASP A 27 1.66 -3.56 22.30
C ASP A 27 1.09 -4.93 21.95
N LEU A 28 1.01 -5.82 22.93
CA LEU A 28 0.57 -7.21 22.74
C LEU A 28 -0.91 -7.18 22.37
N ILE A 29 -1.20 -6.86 21.12
CA ILE A 29 -2.53 -6.83 20.54
C ILE A 29 -2.92 -8.27 20.26
N ASP A 30 -4.06 -8.66 20.82
CA ASP A 30 -4.67 -9.96 20.57
C ASP A 30 -4.94 -10.17 19.07
N LEU A 31 -4.81 -11.41 18.60
CA LEU A 31 -4.90 -11.72 17.18
C LEU A 31 -6.28 -11.42 16.62
N ASP A 32 -7.35 -11.65 17.39
CA ASP A 32 -8.72 -11.35 16.96
C ASP A 32 -8.91 -9.84 16.80
N THR A 33 -8.36 -9.06 17.74
CA THR A 33 -8.38 -7.59 17.66
C THR A 33 -7.61 -7.11 16.44
N ARG A 34 -6.39 -7.63 16.22
CA ARG A 34 -5.58 -7.24 15.05
C ARG A 34 -6.25 -7.62 13.74
N LEU A 35 -6.88 -8.79 13.68
CA LEU A 35 -7.61 -9.24 12.50
C LEU A 35 -8.82 -8.33 12.23
N ALA A 36 -9.61 -8.01 13.26
CA ALA A 36 -10.78 -7.15 13.12
C ALA A 36 -10.39 -5.74 12.62
N GLU A 37 -9.32 -5.16 13.16
CA GLU A 37 -8.80 -3.86 12.74
C GLU A 37 -8.33 -3.89 11.28
N GLU A 38 -7.49 -4.85 10.90
CA GLU A 38 -6.94 -4.92 9.55
C GLU A 38 -8.00 -5.26 8.51
N VAL A 39 -8.96 -6.14 8.83
CA VAL A 39 -10.09 -6.43 7.94
C VAL A 39 -10.97 -5.20 7.75
N SER A 40 -11.26 -4.46 8.83
CA SER A 40 -12.04 -3.22 8.75
C SER A 40 -11.32 -2.16 7.93
N ARG A 41 -10.01 -2.00 8.16
CA ARG A 41 -9.15 -1.09 7.40
C ARG A 41 -9.10 -1.48 5.92
N LEU A 42 -8.96 -2.77 5.63
CA LEU A 42 -8.93 -3.29 4.27
C LEU A 42 -10.27 -3.08 3.57
N ALA A 43 -11.39 -3.37 4.23
CA ALA A 43 -12.73 -3.17 3.68
C ALA A 43 -12.99 -1.70 3.34
N ALA A 44 -12.67 -0.79 4.28
CA ALA A 44 -12.80 0.64 4.05
C ALA A 44 -11.91 1.11 2.89
N GLY A 45 -10.64 0.68 2.86
CA GLY A 45 -9.70 1.03 1.79
C GLY A 45 -10.13 0.52 0.41
N THR A 46 -10.59 -0.73 0.34
CA THR A 46 -11.08 -1.38 -0.88
C THR A 46 -12.32 -0.65 -1.42
N GLN A 47 -13.25 -0.27 -0.53
CA GLN A 47 -14.46 0.46 -0.91
C GLN A 47 -14.13 1.87 -1.43
N VAL A 48 -13.24 2.60 -0.75
CA VAL A 48 -12.79 3.93 -1.19
C VAL A 48 -12.12 3.86 -2.56
N GLU A 49 -11.26 2.87 -2.79
CA GLU A 49 -10.58 2.73 -4.09
C GLU A 49 -11.55 2.38 -5.21
N LYS A 50 -12.51 1.48 -4.94
CA LYS A 50 -13.60 1.16 -5.88
C LYS A 50 -14.41 2.40 -6.26
N ASP A 51 -14.80 3.20 -5.28
CA ASP A 51 -15.58 4.42 -5.51
C ASP A 51 -14.77 5.44 -6.28
N ARG A 52 -13.47 5.56 -5.98
CA ARG A 52 -12.53 6.43 -6.70
C ARG A 52 -12.39 6.03 -8.18
N ILE A 53 -12.18 4.74 -8.46
CA ILE A 53 -12.08 4.22 -9.83
C ILE A 53 -13.40 4.45 -10.57
N THR A 54 -14.53 4.17 -9.92
CA THR A 54 -15.87 4.33 -10.52
C THR A 54 -16.15 5.80 -10.85
N ALA A 55 -15.86 6.71 -9.92
CA ALA A 55 -16.03 8.15 -10.13
C ALA A 55 -15.15 8.67 -11.27
N ALA A 56 -13.91 8.19 -11.37
CA ALA A 56 -13.00 8.58 -12.44
C ALA A 56 -13.47 8.07 -13.82
N LEU A 57 -13.89 6.80 -13.91
CA LEU A 57 -14.37 6.22 -15.17
C LEU A 57 -15.74 6.76 -15.61
N ASN A 58 -16.54 7.30 -14.68
CA ASN A 58 -17.78 7.99 -15.01
C ASN A 58 -17.57 9.46 -15.43
N ASN A 59 -16.35 10.00 -15.27
CA ASN A 59 -16.05 11.35 -15.69
C ASN A 59 -15.72 11.39 -17.20
N PRO A 60 -16.49 12.13 -18.03
CA PRO A 60 -16.23 12.26 -19.45
C PRO A 60 -14.86 12.88 -19.77
N ASP A 61 -14.31 13.72 -18.90
CA ASP A 61 -12.99 14.34 -19.09
C ASP A 61 -11.85 13.30 -19.00
N VAL A 62 -12.05 12.25 -18.19
CA VAL A 62 -11.08 11.16 -18.00
C VAL A 62 -11.20 10.13 -19.13
N THR A 63 -12.41 9.86 -19.60
CA THR A 63 -12.64 8.86 -20.66
C THR A 63 -12.34 9.39 -22.06
N SER A 64 -12.30 10.73 -22.23
CA SER A 64 -11.93 11.37 -23.49
C SER A 64 -10.41 11.53 -23.68
N ASP A 65 -9.61 11.35 -22.62
CA ASP A 65 -8.15 11.40 -22.66
C ASP A 65 -7.55 9.98 -22.55
N PRO A 66 -6.93 9.45 -23.63
CA PRO A 66 -6.40 8.10 -23.63
C PRO A 66 -5.26 7.88 -22.63
N GLU A 67 -4.47 8.90 -22.29
CA GLU A 67 -3.40 8.76 -21.30
C GLU A 67 -3.97 8.59 -19.89
N GLN A 68 -4.96 9.40 -19.55
CA GLN A 68 -5.67 9.27 -18.27
C GLN A 68 -6.43 7.96 -18.16
N LEU A 69 -7.08 7.52 -19.24
CA LEU A 69 -7.77 6.24 -19.28
C LEU A 69 -6.81 5.08 -19.02
N ALA A 70 -5.62 5.09 -19.62
CA ALA A 70 -4.60 4.07 -19.36
C ALA A 70 -4.14 4.03 -17.89
N ILE A 71 -4.00 5.19 -17.24
CA ILE A 71 -3.67 5.26 -15.80
C ILE A 71 -4.77 4.60 -14.96
N TRP A 72 -6.04 4.93 -15.23
CA TRP A 72 -7.16 4.37 -14.47
C TRP A 72 -7.39 2.89 -14.77
N GLN A 73 -7.11 2.43 -15.99
CA GLN A 73 -7.13 1.02 -16.34
C GLN A 73 -6.08 0.22 -15.57
N ASN A 74 -4.87 0.76 -15.40
CA ASN A 74 -3.85 0.15 -14.55
C ASN A 74 -4.28 0.06 -13.08
N LYS A 75 -4.90 1.13 -12.55
CA LYS A 75 -5.44 1.12 -11.17
C LYS A 75 -6.55 0.09 -10.99
N LEU A 76 -7.47 -0.01 -11.95
CA LEU A 76 -8.52 -1.03 -11.95
C LEU A 76 -7.94 -2.45 -11.99
N SER A 77 -6.89 -2.65 -12.79
CA SER A 77 -6.19 -3.94 -12.86
C SER A 77 -5.57 -4.31 -11.51
N ALA A 78 -4.83 -3.39 -10.87
CA ALA A 78 -4.24 -3.58 -9.55
C ALA A 78 -5.32 -3.91 -8.49
N TYR A 79 -6.39 -3.11 -8.43
CA TYR A 79 -7.53 -3.36 -7.53
C TYR A 79 -8.14 -4.77 -7.72
N THR A 80 -8.29 -5.21 -8.96
CA THR A 80 -8.85 -6.52 -9.29
C THR A 80 -7.94 -7.64 -8.82
N ILE A 81 -6.63 -7.49 -9.06
CA ILE A 81 -5.61 -8.44 -8.61
C ILE A 81 -5.63 -8.55 -7.08
N ASP A 82 -5.55 -7.42 -6.36
CA ASP A 82 -5.54 -7.38 -4.90
C ASP A 82 -6.79 -8.05 -4.30
N THR A 83 -7.97 -7.68 -4.80
CA THR A 83 -9.24 -8.26 -4.33
C THR A 83 -9.28 -9.79 -4.55
N SER A 84 -8.81 -10.25 -5.72
CA SER A 84 -8.76 -11.68 -6.03
C SER A 84 -7.76 -12.43 -5.15
N LEU A 85 -6.61 -11.82 -4.85
CA LEU A 85 -5.59 -12.37 -3.98
C LEU A 85 -6.10 -12.51 -2.54
N TYR A 86 -6.75 -11.49 -2.00
CA TYR A 86 -7.33 -11.54 -0.66
C TYR A 86 -8.37 -12.65 -0.53
N SER A 87 -9.29 -12.75 -1.50
CA SER A 87 -10.29 -13.83 -1.55
C SER A 87 -9.64 -15.22 -1.62
N THR A 88 -8.64 -15.37 -2.48
CA THR A 88 -7.92 -16.63 -2.65
C THR A 88 -7.17 -17.03 -1.38
N LEU A 89 -6.47 -16.08 -0.75
CA LEU A 89 -5.71 -16.32 0.46
C LEU A 89 -6.63 -16.69 1.63
N ALA A 90 -7.73 -15.96 1.82
CA ALA A 90 -8.73 -16.28 2.84
C ALA A 90 -9.28 -17.70 2.66
N ARG A 91 -9.68 -18.05 1.42
CA ARG A 91 -10.19 -19.39 1.11
C ARG A 91 -9.17 -20.49 1.38
N LYS A 92 -7.91 -20.27 1.00
CA LYS A 92 -6.83 -21.24 1.22
C LYS A 92 -6.49 -21.39 2.71
N GLY A 93 -6.48 -20.29 3.46
CA GLY A 93 -6.27 -20.29 4.91
C GLY A 93 -7.35 -21.10 5.64
N VAL A 94 -8.62 -20.83 5.36
CA VAL A 94 -9.74 -21.60 5.93
C VAL A 94 -9.66 -23.07 5.54
N SER A 95 -9.36 -23.37 4.27
CA SER A 95 -9.24 -24.76 3.79
C SER A 95 -8.13 -25.53 4.52
N ALA A 96 -7.00 -24.89 4.84
CA ALA A 96 -5.92 -25.50 5.58
C ALA A 96 -6.35 -25.83 7.03
N ILE A 97 -7.04 -24.90 7.69
CA ILE A 97 -7.60 -25.10 9.04
C ILE A 97 -8.61 -26.25 9.04
N GLU A 98 -9.55 -26.24 8.09
CA GLU A 98 -10.53 -27.32 7.95
C GLU A 98 -9.87 -28.69 7.74
N THR A 99 -8.78 -28.74 6.97
CA THR A 99 -8.03 -29.98 6.74
C THR A 99 -7.45 -30.50 8.05
N LEU A 100 -6.87 -29.64 8.88
CA LEU A 100 -6.32 -30.01 10.19
C LEU A 100 -7.38 -30.43 11.22
N ILE A 101 -8.61 -29.90 11.12
CA ILE A 101 -9.72 -30.26 12.03
C ILE A 101 -10.36 -31.59 11.65
N LYS A 102 -10.41 -31.90 10.35
CA LYS A 102 -11.07 -33.12 9.84
C LYS A 102 -10.17 -34.37 9.91
N THR A 103 -8.86 -34.19 10.08
CA THR A 103 -7.90 -35.26 10.37
C THR A 103 -7.92 -35.65 11.83
#